data_AF-A0A973CLI5-F1
#
_entry.id   AF-A0A973CLI5-F1
#
_cell.length_a   1.000
_cell.length_b   1.000
_cell.length_c   1.000
_cell.angle_alpha   90.00
_cell.angle_beta   90.00
_cell.angle_gamma   90.00
#
_symmetry.space_group_name_H-M   'P 1'
#
loop_
_entity.id
_entity.type
_entity.pdbx_description
1 polymer ?
#
loop_
_entity_poly.entity_id
_entity_poly.type
_entity_poly.pdbx_seq_one_letter_code
_entity_poly.pdbx_strand_id
1 'polypeptide(L)'
;KSKISIACWGWGEWVHNDGHALYSGSVLIKPDTGYVKMYPDIYKNDITYVPCRPDFSDLEEKIRYVLNNYDEFKTMRINNRKLLDEVNEKDCADRFWKLVLKILNK
;
A
#
# COMPACT_ATOMS: atom_id res chain seq x y z
N LYS A 1 7.01 -1.88 -18.66
CA LYS A 1 6.37 -1.60 -17.35
C LYS A 1 7.45 -1.58 -16.28
N SER A 2 7.45 -0.62 -15.37
CA SER A 2 8.40 -0.55 -14.25
C SER A 2 8.15 -1.69 -13.26
N LYS A 3 9.22 -2.28 -12.71
CA LYS A 3 9.12 -3.37 -11.71
C LYS A 3 8.85 -2.83 -10.30
N ILE A 4 9.44 -1.69 -9.96
CA ILE A 4 9.44 -1.10 -8.63
C ILE A 4 8.90 0.33 -8.73
N SER A 5 8.08 0.72 -7.75
CA SER A 5 7.75 2.11 -7.46
C SER A 5 8.25 2.44 -6.06
N ILE A 6 9.00 3.53 -5.92
CA ILE A 6 9.47 4.01 -4.61
C ILE A 6 8.59 5.17 -4.19
N ALA A 7 8.14 5.19 -2.93
CA ALA A 7 7.39 6.30 -2.37
C ALA A 7 7.96 6.71 -1.01
N CYS A 8 7.86 8.01 -0.71
CA CYS A 8 8.11 8.56 0.62
C CYS A 8 6.78 8.82 1.35
N TRP A 9 6.86 9.41 2.54
CA TRP A 9 5.73 10.13 3.15
C TRP A 9 5.68 11.56 2.61
N GLY A 10 4.48 12.14 2.58
CA GLY A 10 4.27 13.53 2.19
C GLY A 10 3.68 14.34 3.34
N TRP A 11 2.55 15.00 3.10
CA TRP A 11 1.72 15.63 4.14
C TRP A 11 1.11 14.64 5.14
N GLY A 12 1.22 13.36 4.82
CA GLY A 12 0.95 12.23 5.70
C GLY A 12 1.61 10.99 5.12
N GLU A 13 1.41 9.87 5.78
CA GLU A 13 1.98 8.60 5.38
C GLU A 13 1.39 8.09 4.07
N TRP A 14 0.10 8.39 3.81
CA TRP A 14 -0.55 8.02 2.56
C TRP A 14 -0.27 8.99 1.42
N VAL A 15 0.04 8.43 0.24
CA VAL A 15 0.29 9.19 -0.99
C VAL A 15 -0.39 8.49 -2.17
N HIS A 16 -0.98 9.26 -3.10
CA HIS A 16 -1.68 8.72 -4.29
C HIS A 16 -0.85 7.71 -5.11
N ASN A 17 0.47 7.90 -5.15
CA ASN A 17 1.39 7.02 -5.87
C ASN A 17 1.36 5.58 -5.34
N ASP A 18 1.02 5.37 -4.07
CA ASP A 18 0.98 4.04 -3.46
C ASP A 18 -0.12 3.19 -4.12
N GLY A 19 -1.31 3.75 -4.27
CA GLY A 19 -2.42 3.12 -4.99
C GLY A 19 -2.09 2.89 -6.47
N HIS A 20 -1.45 3.86 -7.14
CA HIS A 20 -1.04 3.70 -8.53
C HIS A 20 0.01 2.61 -8.73
N ALA A 21 0.97 2.48 -7.82
CA ALA A 21 1.98 1.43 -7.84
C ALA A 21 1.32 0.06 -7.75
N LEU A 22 0.50 -0.14 -6.71
CA LEU A 22 -0.25 -1.37 -6.46
C LEU A 22 -1.14 -1.74 -7.64
N TYR A 23 -1.90 -0.77 -8.17
CA TYR A 23 -2.75 -0.98 -9.33
C TYR A 23 -1.91 -1.38 -10.54
N SER A 24 -0.84 -0.65 -10.86
CA SER A 24 0.01 -0.92 -12.05
C SER A 24 0.69 -2.29 -12.03
N GLY A 25 0.76 -2.93 -10.87
CA GLY A 25 1.48 -4.18 -10.65
C GLY A 25 2.98 -3.97 -10.53
N SER A 26 3.43 -2.81 -10.06
CA SER A 26 4.78 -2.63 -9.55
C SER A 26 4.82 -3.02 -8.07
N VAL A 27 6.00 -3.41 -7.59
CA VAL A 27 6.24 -3.58 -6.15
C VAL A 27 6.50 -2.21 -5.55
N LEU A 28 5.68 -1.82 -4.58
CA LEU A 28 5.88 -0.59 -3.81
C LEU A 28 6.97 -0.82 -2.77
N ILE A 29 8.00 0.03 -2.76
CA ILE A 29 8.96 0.16 -1.66
C ILE A 29 8.72 1.52 -0.99
N LYS A 30 8.50 1.51 0.33
CA LYS A 30 8.11 2.71 1.08
C LYS A 30 8.60 2.60 2.53
N PRO A 31 8.91 3.71 3.21
CA PRO A 31 9.10 3.71 4.65
C PRO A 31 8.00 2.94 5.37
N ASP A 32 8.36 2.18 6.42
CA ASP A 32 7.40 1.36 7.18
C ASP A 32 6.16 2.17 7.58
N THR A 33 5.04 1.82 6.98
CA THR A 33 3.73 2.47 7.10
C THR A 33 2.68 1.47 7.64
N GLY A 34 3.11 0.31 8.14
CA GLY A 34 2.20 -0.77 8.58
C GLY A 34 1.30 -0.41 9.76
N TYR A 35 1.59 0.71 10.44
CA TYR A 35 0.78 1.25 11.53
C TYR A 35 -0.40 2.11 11.06
N VAL A 36 -0.46 2.49 9.78
CA VAL A 36 -1.52 3.34 9.25
C VAL A 36 -2.82 2.58 9.13
N LYS A 37 -3.89 3.14 9.68
CA LYS A 37 -5.25 2.59 9.57
C LYS A 37 -5.95 3.26 8.38
N MET A 38 -6.27 2.48 7.35
CA MET A 38 -7.00 2.98 6.18
C MET A 38 -7.94 1.93 5.59
N TYR A 39 -8.74 2.37 4.62
CA TYR A 39 -9.60 1.51 3.80
C TYR A 39 -9.46 1.85 2.31
N PRO A 40 -9.30 0.86 1.41
CA PRO A 40 -8.89 -0.52 1.73
C PRO A 40 -7.51 -0.51 2.39
N ASP A 41 -7.20 -1.53 3.20
CA ASP A 41 -5.91 -1.58 3.89
C ASP A 41 -4.79 -2.04 2.94
N ILE A 42 -4.08 -1.06 2.38
CA ILE A 42 -2.95 -1.28 1.47
C ILE A 42 -1.58 -1.26 2.18
N TYR A 43 -1.53 -1.08 3.50
CA TYR A 43 -0.28 -0.97 4.26
C TYR A 43 -0.08 -2.18 5.17
N LYS A 44 0.13 -3.36 4.57
CA LYS A 44 0.49 -4.58 5.28
C LYS A 44 1.92 -4.96 4.93
N ASN A 45 2.82 -4.84 5.91
CA ASN A 45 4.25 -5.08 5.75
C ASN A 45 4.49 -6.45 5.11
N ASP A 46 5.29 -6.46 4.04
CA ASP A 46 5.66 -7.63 3.24
C ASP A 46 4.50 -8.40 2.59
N ILE A 47 3.26 -7.92 2.74
CA ILE A 47 2.05 -8.53 2.16
C ILE A 47 1.56 -7.70 0.97
N THR A 48 1.51 -6.38 1.10
CA THR A 48 1.04 -5.47 0.04
C THR A 48 2.16 -4.57 -0.50
N TYR A 49 3.25 -4.40 0.24
CA TYR A 49 4.41 -3.59 -0.14
C TYR A 49 5.66 -4.06 0.62
N VAL A 50 6.83 -3.58 0.20
CA VAL A 50 8.11 -3.85 0.88
C VAL A 50 8.48 -2.63 1.74
N PRO A 51 8.52 -2.77 3.07
CA PRO A 51 8.93 -1.68 3.95
C PRO A 51 10.44 -1.42 3.86
N CYS A 52 10.81 -0.15 3.94
CA CYS A 52 12.19 0.29 4.15
C CYS A 52 12.27 1.21 5.38
N ARG A 53 13.49 1.58 5.78
CA ARG A 53 13.71 2.54 6.86
C ARG A 53 13.28 3.94 6.42
N PRO A 54 12.73 4.77 7.33
CA PRO A 54 12.31 6.14 7.00
C PRO A 54 13.42 7.05 6.49
N ASP A 55 14.68 6.74 6.81
CA ASP A 55 15.87 7.43 6.33
C ASP A 55 16.42 6.86 5.01
N PHE A 56 15.77 5.84 4.43
CA PHE A 56 16.18 5.10 3.25
C PHE A 56 17.56 4.45 3.33
N SER A 57 18.12 4.27 4.54
CA SER A 57 19.45 3.67 4.71
C SER A 57 19.56 2.23 4.23
N ASP A 58 18.44 1.51 4.11
CA ASP A 58 18.34 0.14 3.57
C ASP A 58 17.71 0.09 2.16
N LEU A 59 17.46 1.23 1.51
CA LEU A 59 16.71 1.27 0.25
C LEU A 59 17.39 0.48 -0.87
N GLU A 60 18.72 0.57 -0.99
CA GLU A 60 19.47 -0.17 -2.00
C GLU A 60 19.32 -1.69 -1.82
N GLU A 61 19.38 -2.16 -0.57
CA GLU A 61 19.17 -3.57 -0.22
C GLU A 61 17.77 -4.02 -0.65
N LYS A 62 16.73 -3.23 -0.32
CA LYS A 62 15.33 -3.55 -0.71
C LYS A 62 15.15 -3.58 -2.22
N ILE A 63 15.75 -2.65 -2.95
CA ILE A 63 15.70 -2.65 -4.43
C ILE A 63 16.35 -3.92 -4.99
N ARG A 64 17.54 -4.28 -4.52
CA ARG A 64 18.24 -5.50 -4.97
C ARG A 64 17.45 -6.75 -4.65
N TYR A 65 16.88 -6.83 -3.44
CA TYR A 65 16.01 -7.92 -3.02
C TYR A 65 14.81 -8.09 -3.97
N VAL A 66 14.08 -7.00 -4.27
CA VAL A 66 12.92 -7.07 -5.17
C VAL A 66 13.32 -7.42 -6.60
N LEU A 67 14.43 -6.88 -7.11
CA LEU A 67 14.89 -7.17 -8.47
C LEU A 67 15.32 -8.63 -8.65
N ASN A 68 16.00 -9.20 -7.66
CA ASN A 68 16.50 -10.57 -7.69
C ASN A 68 15.38 -11.61 -7.49
N ASN A 69 14.31 -11.24 -6.78
CA ASN A 69 13.20 -12.15 -6.43
C ASN A 69 11.87 -11.72 -7.06
N TYR A 70 11.91 -10.95 -8.15
CA TYR A 70 10.74 -10.24 -8.69
C TYR A 70 9.54 -11.16 -8.99
N ASP A 71 9.80 -12.40 -9.42
CA ASP A 71 8.75 -13.35 -9.74
C ASP A 71 8.01 -13.87 -8.49
N GLU A 72 8.65 -13.87 -7.32
CA GLU A 72 8.03 -14.24 -6.04
C GLU A 72 6.93 -13.24 -5.64
N PHE A 73 7.06 -11.97 -6.05
CA PHE A 73 6.07 -10.92 -5.83
C PHE A 73 4.83 -11.04 -6.74
N LYS A 74 4.74 -12.04 -7.62
CA LYS A 74 3.58 -12.20 -8.52
C LYS A 74 2.26 -12.25 -7.76
N THR A 75 2.18 -13.01 -6.67
CA THR A 75 0.96 -13.15 -5.87
C THR A 75 0.60 -11.83 -5.18
N MET A 76 1.57 -11.14 -4.57
CA MET A 76 1.38 -9.80 -3.99
C MET A 76 0.76 -8.86 -5.01
N ARG A 77 1.35 -8.75 -6.20
CA ARG A 77 0.90 -7.82 -7.26
C ARG A 77 -0.52 -8.12 -7.75
N ILE A 78 -0.87 -9.40 -7.89
CA ILE A 78 -2.23 -9.80 -8.27
C ILE A 78 -3.23 -9.43 -7.17
N ASN A 79 -2.90 -9.73 -5.91
CA ASN A 79 -3.77 -9.46 -4.77
C ASN A 79 -3.94 -7.96 -4.52
N ASN A 80 -2.87 -7.17 -4.68
CA ASN A 80 -2.92 -5.71 -4.58
C ASN A 80 -3.88 -5.09 -5.59
N ARG A 81 -3.83 -5.55 -6.85
CA ARG A 81 -4.78 -5.08 -7.87
C ARG A 81 -6.21 -5.48 -7.52
N LYS A 82 -6.44 -6.74 -7.14
CA LYS A 82 -7.78 -7.21 -6.71
C LYS A 82 -8.33 -6.41 -5.54
N LEU A 83 -7.50 -6.13 -4.52
CA LEU A 83 -7.87 -5.33 -3.36
C LEU A 83 -8.38 -3.94 -3.75
N LEU A 84 -7.75 -3.31 -4.75
CA LEU A 84 -8.18 -2.01 -5.26
C LEU A 84 -9.42 -2.12 -6.16
N ASP A 85 -9.54 -3.19 -6.96
CA ASP A 85 -10.70 -3.43 -7.83
C ASP A 85 -11.99 -3.73 -7.02
N GLU A 86 -11.86 -4.24 -5.79
CA GLU A 86 -12.99 -4.50 -4.87
C GLU A 86 -13.56 -3.22 -4.22
N VAL A 87 -12.85 -2.10 -4.31
CA VAL A 87 -13.29 -0.82 -3.76
C VAL A 87 -14.47 -0.28 -4.57
N ASN A 88 -15.57 0.02 -3.88
CA ASN A 88 -16.73 0.65 -4.49
C ASN A 88 -17.23 1.82 -3.63
N GLU A 89 -17.84 2.80 -4.29
CA GLU A 89 -18.32 4.05 -3.69
C GLU A 89 -19.27 3.80 -2.52
N LYS A 90 -20.25 2.91 -2.72
CA LYS A 90 -21.25 2.57 -1.71
C LYS A 90 -20.63 2.01 -0.44
N ASP A 91 -19.73 1.03 -0.56
CA ASP A 91 -19.06 0.44 0.61
C ASP A 91 -18.15 1.45 1.33
N CYS A 92 -17.47 2.34 0.59
CA CYS A 92 -16.71 3.43 1.21
C CYS A 92 -17.61 4.35 2.02
N ALA A 93 -18.74 4.79 1.46
CA ALA A 93 -19.71 5.64 2.12
C ALA A 93 -20.32 4.96 3.36
N ASP A 94 -20.73 3.70 3.22
CA ASP A 94 -21.31 2.90 4.31
C ASP A 94 -20.31 2.73 5.47
N ARG A 95 -19.03 2.49 5.18
CA ARG A 95 -17.98 2.37 6.20
C ARG A 95 -17.70 3.67 6.92
N PHE A 96 -17.57 4.76 6.16
CA PHE A 96 -17.39 6.08 6.74
C PHE A 96 -18.57 6.45 7.66
N TRP A 97 -19.79 6.25 7.19
CA TRP A 97 -20.99 6.57 7.96
C TRP A 97 -21.10 5.75 9.25
N LYS A 98 -20.76 4.46 9.21
CA LYS A 98 -20.70 3.62 10.42
C LYS A 98 -19.73 4.16 11.47
N LEU A 99 -18.58 4.71 11.06
CA LEU A 99 -17.62 5.33 11.98
C LEU A 99 -18.20 6.61 12.60
N VAL A 100 -18.90 7.43 11.80
CA VAL A 100 -19.58 8.64 12.28
C VAL A 100 -20.65 8.29 13.31
N LEU A 101 -21.53 7.32 13.02
CA LEU A 101 -22.58 6.89 13.93
C LEU A 101 -22.02 6.43 15.29
N LYS A 102 -20.93 5.65 15.27
CA LYS A 102 -20.23 5.20 16.48
C LYS A 102 -19.75 6.36 17.35
N ILE A 103 -19.25 7.44 16.75
CA ILE A 103 -18.82 8.65 17.48
C ILE A 103 -20.02 9.41 18.04
N LEU A 104 -21.14 9.41 17.33
CA LEU A 104 -22.36 10.09 17.74
C LEU A 104 -23.18 9.34 18.80
N ASN A 105 -22.72 8.17 19.27
CA ASN A 105 -23.50 7.23 20.10
C ASN A 105 -24.88 6.90 19.49
N LYS A 106 -24.92 6.79 18.16
CA LYS A 106 -26.10 6.39 17.39
C LYS A 106 -25.88 5.05 16.70
#